data_AF-A0A6B2G9J4-F1
#
_entry.id   AF-A0A6B2G9J4-F1
#
_cell.length_a   1.000
_cell.length_b   1.000
_cell.length_c   1.000
_cell.angle_alpha   90.00
_cell.angle_beta   90.00
_cell.angle_gamma   90.00
#
_symmetry.space_group_name_H-M   'P 1'
#
loop_
_entity.id
_entity.type
_entity.pdbx_description
1 polymer ?
#
loop_
_entity_poly.entity_id
_entity_poly.type
_entity_poly.pdbx_seq_one_letter_code
_entity_poly.pdbx_strand_id
1 'polypeptide(L)'
;RKSTYEEIYVCSGMLFIPNKNKKPVVTYEVIGRNSVSVPTHFFKVILGIKKHKIYQIQCFIIPNKFIPDSEKLESFNISLEEVERLSGLIFFDQIPRNELFEVITEFLINDSKTSCNADLI
;
A
#
# COMPACT_ATOMS: atom_id res chain seq x y z
N ARG A 1 -4.94 -24.02 -12.21
CA ARG A 1 -5.63 -22.85 -11.59
C ARG A 1 -5.12 -21.62 -12.32
N LYS A 2 -5.97 -20.85 -13.02
CA LYS A 2 -5.51 -19.78 -13.92
C LYS A 2 -5.37 -18.51 -13.09
N SER A 3 -4.15 -17.95 -13.04
CA SER A 3 -3.93 -16.64 -12.42
C SER A 3 -4.79 -15.59 -13.14
N THR A 4 -5.51 -14.78 -12.37
CA THR A 4 -6.34 -13.69 -12.90
C THR A 4 -5.49 -12.55 -13.48
N TYR A 5 -4.25 -12.44 -13.01
CA TYR A 5 -3.28 -11.40 -13.40
C TYR A 5 -2.07 -12.04 -14.07
N GLU A 6 -1.59 -11.41 -15.13
CA GLU A 6 -0.36 -11.81 -15.82
C GLU A 6 0.87 -11.30 -15.06
N GLU A 7 0.76 -10.11 -14.47
CA GLU A 7 1.82 -9.48 -13.67
C GLU A 7 1.23 -8.80 -12.43
N ILE A 8 2.01 -8.77 -11.35
CA ILE A 8 1.67 -8.08 -10.10
C ILE A 8 2.91 -7.33 -9.61
N TYR A 9 2.75 -6.03 -9.38
CA TYR A 9 3.76 -5.15 -8.81
C TYR A 9 3.31 -4.71 -7.41
N VAL A 10 4.23 -4.70 -6.45
CA VAL A 10 3.93 -4.31 -5.06
C VAL A 10 4.96 -3.30 -4.58
N CYS A 11 4.52 -2.08 -4.30
CA CYS A 11 5.32 -1.07 -3.62
C CYS A 11 4.95 -1.08 -2.13
N SER A 12 5.93 -1.17 -1.24
CA SER A 12 5.73 -1.14 0.21
C SER A 12 6.65 -0.10 0.84
N GLY A 13 6.16 0.57 1.87
CA GLY A 13 6.96 1.54 2.61
C GLY A 13 6.36 1.91 3.95
N MET A 14 7.06 2.79 4.65
CA MET A 14 6.69 3.32 5.96
C MET A 14 6.05 4.70 5.85
N LEU A 15 5.19 5.03 6.81
CA LEU A 15 4.56 6.34 6.94
C LEU A 15 4.65 6.87 8.38
N PHE A 16 4.78 8.19 8.47
CA PHE A 16 4.74 8.96 9.70
C PHE A 16 3.55 9.92 9.64
N ILE A 17 2.36 9.42 9.96
CA ILE A 17 1.10 10.15 9.80
C ILE A 17 0.89 11.09 11.01
N PRO A 18 0.56 12.37 10.79
CA PRO A 18 0.32 13.31 11.88
C PRO A 18 -0.97 12.99 12.63
N ASN A 19 -0.98 13.23 13.95
CA ASN A 19 -2.19 13.17 14.75
C ASN A 19 -3.14 14.33 14.38
N LYS A 20 -4.42 14.04 14.14
CA LYS A 20 -5.45 14.99 13.68
C LYS A 20 -5.93 15.99 14.74
N ASN A 21 -5.06 16.43 15.65
CA ASN A 21 -5.37 17.45 16.66
C ASN A 21 -5.43 18.86 16.04
N LYS A 22 -5.85 19.87 16.81
CA LYS A 22 -5.91 21.29 16.38
C LYS A 22 -4.60 21.83 15.77
N LYS A 23 -3.47 21.19 16.08
CA LYS A 23 -2.18 21.39 15.41
C LYS A 23 -1.64 20.01 15.00
N PRO A 24 -1.50 19.73 13.69
CA PRO A 24 -0.99 18.43 13.25
C PRO A 24 0.47 18.29 13.66
N VAL A 25 0.76 17.26 14.45
CA VAL A 25 2.12 16.91 14.88
C VAL A 25 2.35 15.44 14.57
N VAL A 26 3.51 15.14 13.99
CA VAL A 26 3.98 13.79 13.76
C VAL A 26 4.77 13.36 15.00
N THR A 27 4.38 12.23 15.60
CA THR A 27 5.05 11.68 16.79
C THR A 27 5.30 10.20 16.55
N TYR A 28 6.54 9.77 16.73
CA TYR A 28 6.95 8.38 16.54
C TYR A 28 8.01 7.98 17.57
N GLU A 29 8.05 6.68 17.89
CA GLU A 29 9.04 6.12 18.79
C GLU A 29 10.39 6.01 18.08
N VAL A 30 11.47 6.13 18.86
CA VAL A 30 12.83 5.96 18.40
C VAL A 30 13.51 4.94 19.33
N ILE A 31 14.05 3.87 18.76
CA ILE A 31 14.57 2.73 19.52
C ILE A 31 16.08 2.55 19.40
N GLY A 32 16.69 2.09 20.50
CA GLY A 32 18.09 1.72 20.58
C GLY A 32 19.07 2.90 20.56
N ARG A 33 20.37 2.58 20.66
CA ARG A 33 21.46 3.58 20.66
C ARG A 33 21.61 4.31 19.33
N ASN A 34 21.16 3.68 18.24
CA ASN A 34 21.27 4.23 16.89
C ASN A 34 20.06 5.08 16.51
N SER A 35 19.13 5.31 17.44
CA SER A 35 17.94 6.12 17.22
C SER A 35 17.15 5.70 15.97
N VAL A 36 16.82 4.41 15.88
CA VAL A 36 16.04 3.88 14.75
C VAL A 36 14.58 4.31 14.89
N SER A 37 14.05 5.03 13.91
CA SER A 37 12.67 5.49 13.89
C SER A 37 11.68 4.33 13.67
N VAL A 38 10.66 4.25 14.52
CA VAL A 38 9.57 3.28 14.40
C VAL A 38 8.42 3.90 13.60
N PRO A 39 8.03 3.33 12.45
CA PRO A 39 6.92 3.85 11.66
C PRO A 39 5.60 3.88 12.43
N THR A 40 4.76 4.86 12.13
CA THR A 40 3.39 4.91 12.67
C THR A 40 2.45 3.99 11.90
N HIS A 41 2.64 3.91 10.58
CA HIS A 41 1.86 3.12 9.65
C HIS A 41 2.78 2.57 8.56
N PHE A 42 2.28 1.59 7.83
CA PHE A 42 2.87 1.08 6.60
C PHE A 42 1.89 1.30 5.46
N PHE A 43 2.40 1.48 4.25
CA PHE A 43 1.56 1.43 3.06
C PHE A 43 1.92 0.23 2.19
N LYS A 44 0.92 -0.24 1.45
CA LYS A 44 1.10 -1.15 0.33
C LYS A 44 0.31 -0.62 -0.86
N VAL A 45 0.98 -0.45 -2.00
CA VAL A 45 0.35 -0.16 -3.28
C VAL A 45 0.57 -1.36 -4.18
N ILE A 46 -0.52 -1.98 -4.63
CA ILE A 46 -0.51 -3.21 -5.42
C ILE A 46 -1.10 -2.90 -6.79
N LEU A 47 -0.35 -3.17 -7.85
CA LEU A 47 -0.81 -3.07 -9.24
C LEU A 47 -0.87 -4.47 -9.84
N GLY A 48 -2.05 -4.87 -10.30
CA GLY A 48 -2.27 -6.07 -11.10
C GLY A 48 -2.50 -5.72 -12.56
N ILE A 49 -1.81 -6.43 -13.45
CA ILE A 49 -1.99 -6.32 -14.89
C ILE A 49 -2.71 -7.57 -15.37
N LYS A 50 -3.90 -7.42 -15.95
CA LYS A 50 -4.59 -8.50 -16.66
C LYS A 50 -4.27 -8.46 -18.15
N LYS A 51 -4.75 -9.49 -18.85
CA LYS A 51 -4.82 -9.54 -20.32
C LYS A 51 -5.31 -8.23 -20.91
N HIS A 52 -4.74 -7.86 -22.05
CA HIS A 52 -5.02 -6.61 -22.77
C HIS A 52 -4.67 -5.33 -21.98
N LYS A 53 -3.66 -5.41 -21.10
CA LYS A 53 -3.16 -4.25 -20.33
C LYS A 53 -4.25 -3.57 -19.50
N ILE A 54 -5.14 -4.36 -18.90
CA ILE A 54 -6.11 -3.83 -17.93
C ILE A 54 -5.40 -3.71 -16.58
N TYR A 55 -5.22 -2.47 -16.12
CA TYR A 55 -4.50 -2.15 -14.89
C TYR A 55 -5.47 -2.00 -13.73
N GLN A 56 -5.25 -2.77 -12.67
CA GLN A 56 -6.03 -2.69 -11.44
C GLN A 56 -5.12 -2.36 -10.28
N ILE A 57 -5.48 -1.35 -9.50
CA ILE A 57 -4.67 -0.89 -8.39
C ILE A 57 -5.44 -0.99 -7.07
N GLN A 58 -4.75 -1.36 -6.00
CA GLN A 58 -5.27 -1.39 -4.65
C GLN A 58 -4.23 -0.83 -3.70
N CYS A 59 -4.64 0.12 -2.86
CA CYS A 59 -3.76 0.75 -1.89
C CYS A 59 -4.27 0.52 -0.47
N PHE A 60 -3.34 0.31 0.45
CA PHE A 60 -3.61 0.09 1.87
C PHE A 60 -2.72 0.99 2.73
N ILE A 61 -3.27 1.50 3.83
CA ILE A 61 -2.50 2.06 4.94
C ILE A 61 -2.84 1.30 6.22
N ILE A 62 -1.84 0.65 6.79
CA ILE A 62 -1.98 -0.27 7.92
C ILE A 62 -1.25 0.32 9.13
N PRO A 63 -1.90 0.47 10.29
CA PRO A 63 -1.26 1.01 11.48
C PRO A 63 -0.22 0.04 12.03
N ASN A 64 0.92 0.54 12.51
CA ASN A 64 1.94 -0.26 13.18
C ASN A 64 1.52 -0.57 14.63
N LYS A 65 0.42 -1.29 14.77
CA LYS A 65 -0.16 -1.73 16.05
C LYS A 65 -0.79 -3.10 15.86
N PHE A 66 -1.18 -3.72 16.98
CA PHE A 66 -1.95 -4.95 16.92
C PHE A 66 -3.27 -4.75 16.17
N ILE A 67 -3.54 -5.63 15.21
CA ILE A 67 -4.77 -5.69 14.42
C ILE A 67 -5.43 -7.03 14.73
N PRO A 68 -6.68 -7.07 15.20
CA PRO A 68 -7.37 -8.31 15.48
C PRO A 68 -7.74 -9.04 14.17
N ASP A 69 -7.69 -10.37 14.17
CA ASP A 69 -8.03 -11.19 12.98
C ASP A 69 -9.47 -10.99 12.47
N SER A 70 -10.36 -10.43 13.31
CA SER A 70 -11.72 -10.06 12.93
C SER A 70 -11.79 -8.82 12.04
N GLU A 71 -10.75 -7.98 12.04
CA GLU A 71 -10.68 -6.78 11.21
C GLU A 71 -10.30 -7.17 9.78
N LYS A 72 -11.13 -6.76 8.82
CA LYS A 72 -10.93 -7.15 7.43
C LYS A 72 -9.92 -6.24 6.74
N LEU A 73 -9.18 -6.76 5.78
CA LEU A 73 -8.17 -6.00 5.04
C LEU A 73 -8.76 -4.78 4.32
N GLU A 74 -10.03 -4.84 3.90
CA GLU A 74 -10.72 -3.74 3.22
C GLU A 74 -10.91 -2.51 4.12
N SER A 75 -10.85 -2.64 5.46
CA SER A 75 -10.94 -1.47 6.36
C SER A 75 -9.74 -0.54 6.22
N PHE A 76 -8.62 -1.06 5.69
CA PHE A 76 -7.38 -0.31 5.46
C PHE A 76 -7.26 0.22 4.04
N ASN A 77 -8.28 0.00 3.19
CA ASN A 77 -8.29 0.51 1.83
C ASN A 77 -8.27 2.04 1.81
N ILE A 78 -7.49 2.57 0.89
CA ILE A 78 -7.36 4.00 0.69
C ILE A 78 -7.12 4.29 -0.79
N SER A 79 -7.39 5.50 -1.24
CA SER A 79 -7.11 5.89 -2.62
C SER A 79 -5.61 6.02 -2.87
N LEU A 80 -5.21 5.86 -4.13
CA LEU A 80 -3.84 6.07 -4.56
C LEU A 80 -3.37 7.49 -4.21
N GLU A 81 -4.21 8.50 -4.50
CA GLU A 81 -3.91 9.91 -4.26
C GLU A 81 -3.54 10.18 -2.79
N GLU A 82 -4.26 9.56 -1.86
CA GLU A 82 -4.03 9.76 -0.43
C GLU A 82 -2.74 9.06 0.05
N VAL A 83 -2.38 7.90 -0.51
CA VAL A 83 -1.07 7.29 -0.25
C VAL A 83 0.06 8.15 -0.80
N GLU A 84 -0.07 8.69 -2.01
CA GLU A 84 0.91 9.60 -2.61
C GLU A 84 1.08 10.86 -1.75
N ARG A 85 -0.03 11.45 -1.31
CA ARG A 85 -0.04 12.63 -0.43
C ARG A 85 0.64 12.37 0.91
N LEU A 86 0.44 11.20 1.50
CA LEU A 86 1.01 10.84 2.82
C LEU A 86 2.47 10.37 2.73
N SER A 87 2.84 9.68 1.65
CA SER A 87 4.20 9.16 1.43
C SER A 87 5.14 10.19 0.81
N GLY A 88 4.61 11.18 0.09
CA GLY A 88 5.41 12.08 -0.74
C GLY A 88 6.00 11.40 -1.98
N LEU A 89 5.47 10.23 -2.37
CA LEU A 89 5.90 9.46 -3.53
C LEU A 89 4.85 9.54 -4.64
N ILE A 90 5.27 9.24 -5.87
CA ILE A 90 4.40 9.06 -7.02
C ILE A 90 4.54 7.60 -7.47
N PHE A 91 3.43 6.87 -7.57
CA PHE A 91 3.43 5.48 -8.00
C PHE A 91 2.89 5.35 -9.43
N PHE A 92 3.55 4.50 -10.22
CA PHE A 92 3.15 4.13 -11.58
C PHE A 92 2.86 5.33 -12.49
N ASP A 93 3.74 6.33 -12.47
CA ASP A 93 3.62 7.57 -13.26
C ASP A 93 3.64 7.34 -14.79
N GLN A 94 4.20 6.22 -15.23
CA GLN A 94 4.21 5.78 -16.63
C GLN A 94 2.84 5.26 -17.12
N ILE A 95 1.86 5.06 -16.23
CA ILE A 95 0.51 4.61 -16.60
C ILE A 95 -0.45 5.80 -16.47
N PRO A 96 -1.18 6.17 -17.54
CA PRO A 96 -2.18 7.22 -17.48
C PRO A 96 -3.21 6.96 -16.37
N ARG A 97 -3.52 7.97 -15.55
CA ARG A 97 -4.42 7.82 -14.38
C ARG A 97 -5.81 7.33 -14.75
N ASN A 98 -6.30 7.65 -15.96
CA ASN A 98 -7.59 7.18 -16.48
C ASN A 98 -7.59 5.70 -16.89
N GLU A 99 -6.42 5.06 -16.99
CA GLU A 99 -6.27 3.63 -17.26
C GLU A 99 -6.08 2.81 -15.96
N LEU A 100 -5.86 3.48 -14.82
CA LEU A 100 -5.76 2.84 -13.51
C LEU A 100 -7.15 2.69 -12.89
N PHE A 101 -7.60 1.44 -12.75
CA PHE A 101 -8.87 1.15 -12.09
C PHE A 101 -8.62 0.79 -10.62
N GLU A 102 -9.02 1.67 -9.71
CA GLU A 102 -9.03 1.37 -8.28
C GLU A 102 -10.03 0.24 -8.01
N VAL A 103 -9.53 -0.83 -7.39
CA VAL A 103 -10.35 -1.95 -6.99
C VAL A 103 -10.94 -1.65 -5.60
N ILE A 104 -12.22 -1.98 -5.41
CA ILE A 104 -12.92 -1.78 -4.14
C ILE A 104 -13.12 -3.13 -3.42
N THR A 105 -12.84 -4.25 -4.09
CA THR A 105 -13.08 -5.61 -3.56
C THR A 105 -11.94 -6.58 -3.88
N GLU A 106 -11.50 -7.29 -2.84
CA GLU A 106 -10.56 -8.42 -2.75
C GLU A 106 -9.73 -8.76 -4.01
N PHE A 107 -8.54 -8.17 -4.06
CA PHE A 107 -7.46 -8.59 -4.95
C PHE A 107 -6.83 -9.94 -4.53
N LEU A 108 -7.08 -10.44 -3.31
CA LEU A 108 -6.17 -11.38 -2.61
C LEU A 108 -6.79 -12.63 -1.94
N ILE A 109 -7.93 -13.18 -2.37
CA ILE A 109 -8.41 -14.45 -1.77
C ILE A 109 -7.81 -15.72 -2.39
N ASN A 110 -7.07 -15.69 -3.51
CA ASN A 110 -6.72 -16.95 -4.18
C ASN A 110 -5.24 -17.34 -4.37
N ASP A 111 -4.25 -16.48 -4.14
CA ASP A 111 -2.84 -16.88 -4.33
C ASP A 111 -1.99 -16.57 -3.09
N SER A 112 -2.10 -17.45 -2.10
CA SER A 112 -1.06 -17.63 -1.10
C SER A 112 0.17 -18.21 -1.80
N LYS A 113 1.14 -17.33 -2.09
CA LYS A 113 2.55 -17.56 -2.49
C LYS A 113 2.86 -16.98 -3.87
N THR A 114 3.29 -15.72 -3.88
CA THR A 114 4.21 -15.25 -4.92
C THR A 114 5.35 -14.50 -4.25
N SER A 115 6.57 -15.04 -4.39
CA SER A 115 7.82 -14.47 -3.91
C SER A 115 8.14 -13.19 -4.69
N CYS A 116 8.36 -12.10 -3.97
CA CYS A 116 8.79 -10.83 -4.54
C CYS A 116 10.23 -10.95 -5.06
N ASN A 117 10.44 -10.82 -6.37
CA ASN A 117 11.69 -10.28 -6.89
C ASN A 117 11.44 -8.80 -7.16
N ALA A 118 12.02 -7.95 -6.32
CA ALA A 118 12.01 -6.52 -6.49
C ALA A 118 13.18 -6.16 -7.40
N ASP A 119 12.93 -6.08 -8.70
CA ASP A 119 13.79 -5.35 -9.64
C ASP A 119 12.89 -4.42 -10.46
N LEU A 120 12.84 -3.15 -10.03
CA LEU A 120 12.86 -1.94 -10.84
C LEU A 120 12.49 -0.75 -9.93
N ILE A 121 13.51 0.00 -9.52
CA ILE A 121 13.48 1.46 -9.34
C ILE A 121 14.48 2.02 -10.33
#